data_AF-A0A0R3S3S8-F1
#
_entry.id   AF-A0A0R3S3S8-F1
#
_cell.length_a   1.000
_cell.length_b   1.000
_cell.length_c   1.000
_cell.angle_alpha   90.00
_cell.angle_beta   90.00
_cell.angle_gamma   90.00
#
_symmetry.space_group_name_H-M   'P 1'
#
loop_
_entity.id
_entity.type
_entity.pdbx_description
1 polymer ?
#
loop_
_entity_poly.entity_id
_entity_poly.type
_entity_poly.pdbx_seq_one_letter_code
_entity_poly.pdbx_strand_id
1 'polypeptide(L)'
;MYLKNTLHICTISFLLLILTIHHSRSSKYYCGPNNNAFYRFVSQLLTIPCEQYRINFCCLKHDQCYDDCSVTQLVCDTFFCDCLRDIQTNFYCRRIIQPIHCNFPQWFGKSYKCS
;
A
#
# COMPACT_ATOMS: atom_id res chain seq x y z
N MET A 1 3.18 -9.12 48.60
CA MET A 1 2.13 -8.35 47.89
C MET A 1 2.69 -7.30 46.92
N TYR A 2 3.85 -6.70 47.20
CA TYR A 2 4.50 -5.70 46.30
C TYR A 2 5.00 -6.26 44.95
N LEU A 3 5.62 -7.45 44.93
CA LEU A 3 6.26 -8.01 43.72
C LEU A 3 5.27 -8.28 42.57
N LYS A 4 4.04 -8.70 42.90
CA LYS A 4 2.96 -8.97 41.93
C LYS A 4 2.46 -7.70 41.26
N ASN A 5 2.50 -6.58 41.99
CA ASN A 5 2.09 -5.27 41.49
C ASN A 5 3.15 -4.71 40.53
N THR A 6 4.44 -4.82 40.88
CA THR A 6 5.55 -4.38 40.04
C THR A 6 5.63 -5.15 38.72
N LEU A 7 5.43 -6.48 38.73
CA LEU A 7 5.42 -7.30 37.52
C LEU A 7 4.25 -6.95 36.58
N HIS A 8 3.08 -6.64 37.14
CA HIS A 8 1.89 -6.25 36.38
C HIS A 8 2.00 -4.86 35.76
N ILE A 9 2.71 -3.94 36.41
CA ILE A 9 3.01 -2.60 35.89
C ILE A 9 3.99 -2.68 34.71
N CYS A 10 4.99 -3.58 34.79
CA CYS A 10 5.94 -3.82 33.70
C CYS A 10 5.27 -4.44 32.46
N THR A 11 4.37 -5.42 32.63
CA THR A 11 3.66 -6.04 31.49
C THR A 11 2.70 -5.07 30.82
N ILE A 12 2.00 -4.22 31.57
CA ILE A 12 1.15 -3.15 31.02
C ILE A 12 1.99 -2.11 30.26
N SER A 13 3.12 -1.68 30.81
CA SER A 13 4.03 -0.74 30.12
C SER A 13 4.58 -1.32 28.82
N PHE A 14 4.89 -2.61 28.78
CA PHE A 14 5.37 -3.29 27.58
C PHE A 14 4.27 -3.42 26.50
N LEU A 15 3.03 -3.74 26.90
CA LEU A 15 1.86 -3.76 26.01
C LEU A 15 1.54 -2.37 25.44
N LEU A 16 1.64 -1.32 26.26
CA LEU A 16 1.47 0.06 25.82
C LEU A 16 2.58 0.49 24.84
N LEU A 17 3.83 0.05 25.04
CA LEU A 17 4.92 0.28 24.09
C LEU A 17 4.68 -0.42 22.74
N ILE A 18 4.16 -1.65 22.75
CA ILE A 18 3.82 -2.36 21.51
C ILE A 18 2.71 -1.62 20.75
N LEU A 19 1.69 -1.12 21.45
CA LEU A 19 0.60 -0.35 20.83
C LEU A 19 1.06 1.00 20.26
N THR A 20 2.00 1.70 20.89
CA THR A 20 2.53 2.97 20.37
C THR A 20 3.46 2.79 19.19
N ILE A 21 4.23 1.69 19.12
CA ILE A 21 5.06 1.37 17.94
C ILE A 21 4.18 1.08 16.71
N HIS A 22 3.03 0.40 16.90
CA HIS A 22 2.08 0.12 15.82
C HIS A 22 1.25 1.32 15.35
N HIS A 23 1.22 2.43 16.10
CA HIS A 23 0.51 3.65 15.68
C HIS A 23 1.27 4.48 14.63
N SER A 24 2.45 4.00 14.22
CA SER A 24 3.24 4.61 13.17
C SER A 24 2.61 4.31 11.80
N ARG A 25 1.77 5.25 11.33
CA ARG A 25 1.41 5.48 9.92
C ARG A 25 0.17 4.72 9.40
N SER A 26 -1.02 5.23 9.75
CA SER A 26 -2.17 5.13 8.83
C SER A 26 -1.89 6.03 7.61
N SER A 27 -1.03 5.57 6.70
CA SER A 27 -0.85 6.23 5.41
C SER A 27 -2.15 6.11 4.64
N LYS A 28 -2.66 7.23 4.11
CA LYS A 28 -3.74 7.24 3.11
C LYS A 28 -3.45 6.14 2.06
N TYR A 29 -4.46 5.34 1.72
CA TYR A 29 -4.31 4.24 0.78
C TYR A 29 -4.54 4.70 -0.66
N TYR A 30 -3.51 4.80 -1.49
CA TYR A 30 -3.52 5.42 -2.82
C TYR A 30 -3.90 4.45 -3.94
N CYS A 31 -3.86 3.13 -3.72
CA CYS A 31 -4.18 2.19 -4.79
C CYS A 31 -5.69 2.23 -5.12
N GLY A 32 -6.01 2.69 -6.33
CA GLY A 32 -7.36 2.77 -6.88
C GLY A 32 -7.76 4.19 -7.28
N PRO A 33 -8.85 4.37 -8.04
CA PRO A 33 -9.27 5.69 -8.52
C PRO A 33 -9.58 6.67 -7.38
N ASN A 34 -9.04 7.89 -7.45
CA ASN A 34 -9.27 8.92 -6.43
C ASN A 34 -10.75 9.30 -6.25
N ASN A 35 -11.56 9.17 -7.29
CA ASN A 35 -12.99 9.49 -7.27
C ASN A 35 -13.88 8.31 -6.85
N ASN A 36 -13.32 7.15 -6.49
CA ASN A 36 -14.12 5.97 -6.15
C ASN A 36 -13.55 5.22 -4.94
N ALA A 37 -14.15 5.49 -3.78
CA ALA A 37 -13.74 4.89 -2.50
C ALA A 37 -13.93 3.36 -2.45
N PHE A 38 -14.90 2.82 -3.20
CA PHE A 38 -15.17 1.37 -3.21
C PHE A 38 -13.98 0.60 -3.79
N TYR A 39 -13.42 1.03 -4.93
CA TYR A 39 -12.25 0.37 -5.52
C TYR A 39 -11.01 0.46 -4.64
N ARG A 40 -10.81 1.59 -3.94
CA ARG A 40 -9.72 1.74 -2.97
C ARG A 40 -9.89 0.77 -1.80
N PHE A 41 -11.10 0.63 -1.27
CA PHE A 41 -11.39 -0.33 -0.21
C PHE A 41 -11.17 -1.77 -0.65
N VAL A 42 -11.65 -2.16 -1.83
CA VAL A 42 -11.44 -3.52 -2.38
C VAL A 42 -9.96 -3.82 -2.60
N SER A 43 -9.21 -2.89 -3.18
CA SER A 43 -7.76 -3.04 -3.33
C SER A 43 -7.06 -3.17 -1.97
N GLN A 44 -7.47 -2.36 -0.98
CA GLN A 44 -6.91 -2.43 0.37
C GLN A 44 -7.21 -3.79 1.02
N LEU A 45 -8.44 -4.30 0.87
CA LEU A 45 -8.83 -5.60 1.42
C LEU A 45 -8.01 -6.76 0.81
N LEU A 46 -7.84 -6.75 -0.53
CA LEU A 46 -7.08 -7.78 -1.24
C LEU A 46 -5.57 -7.75 -0.92
N THR A 47 -5.05 -6.61 -0.46
CA THR A 47 -3.63 -6.44 -0.11
C THR A 47 -3.33 -6.68 1.37
N ILE A 48 -4.33 -6.96 2.23
CA ILE A 48 -4.13 -7.30 3.65
C ILE A 48 -3.08 -8.41 3.88
N PRO A 49 -3.09 -9.54 3.16
CA PRO A 49 -2.09 -10.59 3.37
C PRO A 49 -0.74 -10.26 2.71
N CYS A 50 -0.56 -9.06 2.17
CA CYS A 50 0.62 -8.63 1.43
C CYS A 50 1.39 -7.54 2.17
N GLU A 51 2.50 -7.10 1.57
CA GLU A 51 3.26 -5.91 1.99
C GLU A 51 2.49 -4.62 1.66
N GLN A 52 1.31 -4.44 2.28
CA GLN A 52 0.35 -3.37 1.94
C GLN A 52 1.00 -1.99 1.95
N TYR A 53 1.89 -1.71 2.90
CA TYR A 53 2.62 -0.45 2.98
C TYR A 53 3.48 -0.20 1.72
N ARG A 54 4.21 -1.21 1.24
CA ARG A 54 5.08 -1.09 0.06
C ARG A 54 4.26 -0.99 -1.22
N ILE A 55 3.17 -1.75 -1.33
CA ILE A 55 2.24 -1.66 -2.46
C ILE A 55 1.62 -0.26 -2.52
N ASN A 56 1.16 0.25 -1.37
CA ASN A 56 0.60 1.58 -1.26
C ASN A 56 1.60 2.68 -1.65
N PHE A 57 2.87 2.50 -1.30
CA PHE A 57 3.94 3.40 -1.73
C PHE A 57 4.12 3.40 -3.27
N CYS A 58 4.09 2.23 -3.91
CA CYS A 58 4.13 2.15 -5.37
C CYS A 58 2.94 2.88 -6.01
N CYS A 59 1.74 2.74 -5.46
CA CYS A 59 0.55 3.45 -5.94
C CYS A 59 0.68 4.97 -5.79
N LEU A 60 1.22 5.45 -4.66
CA LEU A 60 1.52 6.87 -4.49
C LEU A 60 2.49 7.40 -5.56
N LYS A 61 3.53 6.62 -5.89
CA LYS A 61 4.49 7.01 -6.93
C LYS A 61 3.90 6.97 -8.34
N HIS A 62 3.02 6.01 -8.61
CA HIS A 62 2.25 5.94 -9.85
C HIS A 62 1.34 7.15 -10.03
N ASP A 63 0.57 7.51 -9.00
CA ASP A 63 -0.26 8.72 -9.00
C ASP A 63 0.57 9.99 -9.27
N GLN A 64 1.74 10.11 -8.61
CA GLN A 64 2.67 11.24 -8.82
C GLN A 64 3.20 11.30 -10.26
N CYS A 65 3.51 10.15 -10.87
CA CYS A 65 3.96 10.09 -12.26
C CYS A 65 2.85 10.53 -13.22
N TYR A 66 1.60 10.13 -12.95
CA TYR A 66 0.44 10.55 -13.75
C TYR A 66 0.10 12.04 -13.63
N ASP A 67 0.58 12.72 -12.59
CA ASP A 67 0.43 14.18 -12.44
C ASP A 67 1.47 14.96 -13.27
N ASP A 68 2.51 14.31 -13.80
CA ASP A 68 3.49 14.92 -14.69
C ASP A 68 3.07 14.79 -16.16
N CYS A 69 2.74 15.91 -16.79
CA CYS A 69 2.30 15.95 -18.19
C CYS A 69 3.42 15.69 -19.21
N SER A 70 4.68 15.59 -18.78
CA SER A 70 5.83 15.33 -19.67
C SER A 70 6.09 13.85 -19.91
N VAL A 71 5.46 12.96 -19.14
CA VAL A 71 5.65 11.50 -19.21
C VAL A 71 4.43 10.80 -19.80
N THR A 72 4.70 9.75 -20.57
CA THR A 72 3.62 8.92 -21.13
C THR A 72 3.07 7.95 -20.10
N GLN A 73 1.82 7.55 -20.29
CA GLN A 73 1.17 6.53 -19.46
C GLN A 73 2.01 5.25 -19.34
N LEU A 74 2.54 4.78 -20.48
CA LEU A 74 3.34 3.55 -20.54
C LEU A 74 4.58 3.62 -19.64
N VAL A 75 5.23 4.78 -19.54
CA VAL A 75 6.40 4.97 -18.68
C VAL A 75 6.01 4.86 -17.20
N CYS A 76 4.92 5.52 -16.81
CA CYS A 76 4.41 5.44 -15.44
C CYS A 76 3.94 4.03 -15.06
N ASP A 77 3.23 3.35 -15.96
CA ASP A 77 2.75 1.98 -15.73
C ASP A 77 3.92 0.99 -15.63
N THR A 78 4.94 1.13 -16.50
CA THR A 78 6.15 0.30 -16.44
C THR A 78 6.89 0.49 -15.12
N PHE A 79 7.12 1.75 -14.72
CA PHE A 79 7.74 2.09 -13.44
C PHE A 79 6.95 1.50 -12.25
N PHE A 80 5.63 1.58 -12.31
CA PHE A 80 4.77 1.03 -11.27
C PHE A 80 4.85 -0.49 -11.18
N CYS A 81 4.82 -1.20 -12.31
CA CYS A 81 4.98 -2.65 -12.36
C CYS A 81 6.35 -3.09 -11.83
N ASP A 82 7.42 -2.35 -12.13
CA ASP A 82 8.75 -2.60 -11.58
C ASP A 82 8.80 -2.40 -10.06
N CYS A 83 8.21 -1.31 -9.56
CA CYS A 83 8.08 -1.07 -8.13
C CYS A 83 7.38 -2.22 -7.41
N LEU A 84 6.31 -2.77 -7.99
CA LEU A 84 5.58 -3.91 -7.43
C LEU A 84 6.43 -5.19 -7.44
N ARG A 85 7.18 -5.45 -8.53
CA ARG A 85 8.01 -6.64 -8.70
C ARG A 85 9.16 -6.72 -7.69
N ASP A 86 9.70 -5.58 -7.26
CA ASP A 86 10.78 -5.48 -6.28
C ASP A 86 10.30 -5.72 -4.83
N ILE A 87 8.99 -5.87 -4.62
CA ILE A 87 8.43 -6.21 -3.32
C ILE A 87 8.61 -7.71 -3.05
N GLN A 88 9.53 -8.03 -2.14
CA GLN A 88 9.61 -9.37 -1.55
C GLN A 88 8.36 -9.64 -0.72
N THR A 89 7.54 -10.58 -1.17
CA THR A 89 6.27 -10.95 -0.54
C THR A 89 5.97 -12.43 -0.79
N ASN A 90 4.84 -12.92 -0.25
CA ASN A 90 4.43 -14.31 -0.40
C ASN A 90 3.98 -14.66 -1.83
N PHE A 91 3.79 -15.95 -2.09
CA PHE A 91 3.44 -16.47 -3.42
C PHE A 91 2.12 -15.87 -3.96
N TYR A 92 1.09 -15.76 -3.12
CA TYR A 92 -0.20 -15.17 -3.51
C TYR A 92 -0.03 -13.73 -3.99
N CYS A 93 0.66 -12.91 -3.20
CA CYS A 93 0.86 -11.52 -3.51
C CYS A 93 1.73 -11.33 -4.76
N ARG A 94 2.75 -12.17 -4.94
CA ARG A 94 3.64 -12.14 -6.11
C ARG A 94 2.95 -12.59 -7.40
N ARG A 95 2.10 -13.62 -7.35
CA ARG A 95 1.51 -14.24 -8.54
C ARG A 95 0.14 -13.70 -8.90
N ILE A 96 -0.59 -13.15 -7.94
CA ILE A 96 -1.98 -12.72 -8.13
C ILE A 96 -2.08 -11.21 -7.95
N ILE A 97 -1.75 -10.70 -6.76
CA ILE A 97 -1.99 -9.30 -6.42
C ILE A 97 -1.13 -8.33 -7.23
N GLN A 98 0.19 -8.56 -7.31
CA GLN A 98 1.11 -7.71 -8.06
C GLN A 98 0.77 -7.64 -9.56
N PRO A 99 0.54 -8.76 -10.28
CA PRO A 99 0.11 -8.71 -11.67
C PRO A 99 -1.25 -8.05 -11.88
N ILE A 100 -2.23 -8.29 -10.99
CA ILE A 100 -3.53 -7.61 -11.07
C ILE A 100 -3.36 -6.10 -10.93
N HIS A 101 -2.57 -5.64 -9.95
CA HIS A 101 -2.31 -4.22 -9.76
C HIS A 101 -1.57 -3.62 -10.96
N CYS A 102 -0.58 -4.31 -11.53
CA CYS A 102 0.16 -3.85 -12.71
C CYS A 102 -0.73 -3.74 -13.98
N ASN A 103 -1.59 -4.73 -14.23
CA ASN A 103 -2.41 -4.77 -15.44
C ASN A 103 -3.65 -3.87 -15.36
N PHE A 104 -4.17 -3.61 -14.16
CA PHE A 104 -5.40 -2.85 -14.01
C PHE A 104 -5.31 -1.40 -14.57
N PRO A 105 -4.25 -0.60 -14.30
CA PRO A 105 -4.03 0.68 -14.94
C PRO A 105 -3.83 0.59 -16.46
N GLN A 106 -3.23 -0.48 -16.97
CA GLN A 106 -3.04 -0.64 -18.42
C GLN A 106 -4.38 -0.87 -19.15
N TRP A 107 -5.33 -1.56 -18.52
CA TRP A 107 -6.64 -1.84 -19.10
C TRP A 107 -7.67 -0.74 -18.87
N PHE A 108 -7.65 -0.12 -17.69
CA PHE A 108 -8.69 0.81 -17.24
C PHE A 108 -8.17 2.23 -16.99
N GLY A 109 -6.85 2.44 -17.07
CA GLY A 109 -6.26 3.77 -17.03
C GLY A 109 -6.76 4.56 -18.23
N LYS A 110 -7.40 5.69 -17.95
CA LYS A 110 -7.79 6.62 -19.01
C LYS A 110 -6.55 7.17 -19.69
N SER A 111 -6.67 7.40 -20.99
CA SER A 111 -5.79 8.27 -21.76
C SER A 111 -5.76 9.65 -21.12
N TYR A 112 -4.65 9.95 -20.44
CA TYR A 112 -4.17 11.27 -19.99
C TYR A 112 -5.02 12.01 -18.93
N LYS A 113 -4.39 12.42 -17.82
CA LYS A 113 -4.88 13.58 -17.03
C LYS A 113 -4.61 14.91 -17.77
N CYS A 114 -3.60 14.91 -18.65
CA CYS A 114 -3.17 16.06 -19.44
C CYS A 114 -3.66 15.89 -20.88
N SER A 115 -4.92 16.24 -21.11
CA SER A 115 -5.50 16.49 -22.44
C SER A 115 -5.57 17.98 -22.69
#